data_AF-A0A352DZ67-F1
#
_entry.id   AF-A0A352DZ67-F1
#
_cell.length_a   1.000
_cell.length_b   1.000
_cell.length_c   1.000
_cell.angle_alpha   90.00
_cell.angle_beta   90.00
_cell.angle_gamma   90.00
#
_symmetry.space_group_name_H-M   'P 1'
#
loop_
_entity.id
_entity.type
_entity.pdbx_description
1 polymer ?
#
loop_
_entity_poly.entity_id
_entity_poly.type
_entity_poly.pdbx_seq_one_letter_code
_entity_poly.pdbx_strand_id
1 'polypeptide(L)' 'MHYGLNLLLWTDRLHDGLVPVVERIKALGYDGVEIPIFELD' A
#
# COMPACT_ATOMS: atom_id res chain seq x y z
N MET A 1 17.17 8.38 -3.32
CA MET A 1 16.06 8.67 -2.40
C MET A 1 14.92 7.75 -2.79
N HIS A 2 14.35 7.02 -1.83
CA HIS A 2 13.22 6.15 -2.08
C HIS A 2 11.92 6.90 -1.76
N TYR A 3 10.92 6.73 -2.61
CA TYR A 3 9.60 7.33 -2.49
C TYR A 3 8.56 6.22 -2.26
N GLY A 4 8.00 6.20 -1.04
CA GLY A 4 6.92 5.32 -0.66
C GLY A 4 5.57 6.03 -0.68
N LEU A 5 4.49 5.24 -0.66
CA LEU A 5 3.12 5.75 -0.59
C LEU A 5 2.36 5.06 0.55
N ASN A 6 1.75 5.87 1.42
CA ASN A 6 1.03 5.37 2.58
C ASN A 6 -0.42 5.01 2.22
N LEU A 7 -0.80 3.74 2.46
CA LEU A 7 -2.12 3.22 2.08
C LEU A 7 -3.24 3.55 3.06
N LEU A 8 -2.94 4.15 4.23
CA LEU A 8 -3.94 4.54 5.22
C LEU A 8 -4.98 5.53 4.66
N LEU A 9 -4.63 6.25 3.59
CA LEU A 9 -5.58 7.14 2.90
C LEU A 9 -6.67 6.41 2.13
N TRP A 10 -6.48 5.12 1.81
CA TRP A 10 -7.43 4.32 1.02
C TRP A 10 -8.07 3.18 1.79
N THR A 11 -7.36 2.62 2.76
CA THR A 11 -7.80 1.40 3.43
C THR A 11 -7.15 1.28 4.80
N ASP A 12 -7.85 0.66 5.73
CA ASP A 12 -7.40 0.31 7.08
C ASP A 12 -6.96 -1.15 7.21
N ARG A 13 -7.22 -1.99 6.19
CA ARG A 13 -6.92 -3.43 6.22
C ARG A 13 -6.42 -3.92 4.87
N LEU A 14 -5.38 -4.73 4.87
CA LEU A 14 -4.93 -5.42 3.66
C LEU A 14 -5.91 -6.54 3.26
N HIS A 15 -6.29 -6.60 1.99
CA HIS A 15 -7.09 -7.67 1.39
C HIS A 15 -6.74 -7.84 -0.10
N ASP A 16 -7.10 -8.98 -0.70
CA ASP A 16 -6.70 -9.33 -2.08
C ASP A 16 -7.16 -8.33 -3.15
N GLY A 17 -8.23 -7.59 -2.87
CA GLY A 17 -8.73 -6.53 -3.74
C GLY A 17 -7.76 -5.35 -3.93
N LEU A 18 -6.75 -5.21 -3.07
CA LEU A 18 -5.72 -4.16 -3.18
C LEU A 18 -4.54 -4.56 -4.05
N VAL A 19 -4.41 -5.83 -4.44
CA VAL A 19 -3.29 -6.29 -5.30
C VAL A 19 -3.19 -5.47 -6.59
N PRO A 20 -4.28 -5.19 -7.34
CA PRO A 20 -4.20 -4.34 -8.54
C PRO A 20 -3.76 -2.89 -8.24
N VAL A 21 -4.05 -2.38 -7.04
CA VAL A 21 -3.64 -1.03 -6.62
C VAL A 21 -2.14 -0.98 -6.38
N VAL A 22 -1.58 -1.97 -5.68
CA VAL A 22 -0.13 -2.07 -5.43
C VAL A 22 0.64 -2.24 -6.74
N GLU A 23 0.15 -3.05 -7.67
CA GLU A 23 0.74 -3.19 -9.02
C GLU A 23 0.74 -1.85 -9.77
N ARG A 24 -0.33 -1.06 -9.64
CA ARG A 24 -0.40 0.27 -10.24
C ARG A 24 0.56 1.26 -9.59
N ILE A 25 0.71 1.22 -8.28
CA ILE A 25 1.68 2.07 -7.55
C ILE A 25 3.11 1.75 -8.00
N LYS A 26 3.45 0.47 -8.15
CA LYS A 26 4.73 0.03 -8.70
C LYS A 26 4.93 0.52 -10.14
N ALA A 27 3.92 0.43 -10.99
CA ALA A 27 3.98 0.91 -12.38
C ALA A 27 4.15 2.44 -12.48
N LEU A 28 3.72 3.19 -11.47
CA LEU A 28 3.92 4.65 -11.37
C LEU A 28 5.35 5.03 -10.93
N GLY A 29 6.18 4.06 -10.52
CA GLY A 29 7.58 4.28 -10.17
C GLY A 29 7.84 4.55 -8.68
N TYR A 30 6.87 4.26 -7.79
CA TYR A 30 7.12 4.26 -6.36
C TYR A 30 7.96 3.05 -5.93
N ASP A 31 8.85 3.26 -4.97
CA ASP A 31 9.76 2.24 -4.46
C ASP A 31 9.06 1.26 -3.49
N GLY A 32 7.93 1.66 -2.89
CA GLY A 32 7.21 0.82 -1.94
C GLY A 32 5.90 1.41 -1.46
N VAL A 33 5.20 0.66 -0.60
CA VAL A 33 3.97 1.07 0.07
C VAL A 33 4.07 0.85 1.57
N GLU A 34 3.46 1.74 2.35
CA GLU A 34 3.28 1.54 3.78
C GLU A 34 1.87 1.03 4.03
N ILE A 35 1.76 -0.12 4.69
CA ILE A 35 0.50 -0.81 4.95
C ILE A 35 0.10 -0.54 6.41
N PRO A 36 -1.11 -0.02 6.67
CA PRO A 36 -1.59 0.11 8.03
C PRO A 36 -1.90 -1.27 8.62
N ILE A 37 -1.39 -1.52 9.83
CA ILE A 37 -1.67 -2.73 10.60
C ILE A 37 -2.27 -2.29 11.94
N PHE A 38 -3.56 -2.55 12.13
CA PHE A 38 -4.29 -2.16 13.34
C PHE A 38 -4.69 -3.35 14.22
N GLU A 39 -4.80 -4.55 13.64
CA GLU A 39 -5.04 -5.79 14.38
C GLU A 39 -3.72 -6.53 14.53
N LEU A 40 -3.16 -6.52 15.75
CA LEU A 40 -1.92 -7.21 16.14
C LEU A 40 -2.17 -8.34 17.15
N ASP A 41 -3.44 -8.57 17.49
CA ASP A 41 -3.89 -9.62 18.42
C ASP A 41 -3.80 -11.02 17.80
#